data_AF-A0A2V7M720-F1
#
_entry.id   AF-A0A2V7M720-F1
#
_cell.length_a   1.000
_cell.length_b   1.000
_cell.length_c   1.000
_cell.angle_alpha   90.00
_cell.angle_beta   90.00
_cell.angle_gamma   90.00
#
_symmetry.space_group_name_H-M   'P 1'
#
loop_
_entity.id
_entity.type
_entity.pdbx_description
1 polymer ?
#
loop_
_entity_poly.entity_id
_entity_poly.type
_entity_poly.pdbx_seq_one_letter_code
_entity_poly.pdbx_strand_id
1 'polypeptide(L)'
;MLTIRRAPSRRAGFTLIELVIAMVLMSLVGGAIVKLLLRQQRFYNSTSDLIQTRQQIRQAAAMLPSDLRGISSIGGDIFSMSDSALEFRSVFGSSVVCVNAGGTLSTVPRNLASRATMTNWATTPVVGDSLVVYNNGATLAVAGQGWLFYRITAVTPVTTNAANGCPNATGLTRAGDITAANPSLQLGLTPAAPNTIAVGAAIRFFRHVRYRIYRETDNQWYLGFYNCLFGRVPVCNVTQPIAGPFQPYATNGTSGVQFAYYDVAGAVTANPLQVARISLVVRGQSTGLVNLSGGGGTVFHDSLRIEVGLRNRQ
;
A
#
# COMPACT_ATOMS: atom_id res chain seq x y z
N MET A 1 -87.06 22.45 -16.59
CA MET A 1 -86.29 21.28 -17.10
C MET A 1 -85.65 21.69 -18.42
N LEU A 2 -84.38 22.12 -18.39
CA LEU A 2 -83.59 22.46 -19.58
C LEU A 2 -82.76 21.24 -19.97
N THR A 3 -83.10 20.64 -21.10
CA THR A 3 -82.41 19.49 -21.69
C THR A 3 -81.05 19.94 -22.24
N ILE A 4 -79.97 19.55 -21.57
CA ILE A 4 -78.60 19.69 -22.06
C ILE A 4 -78.46 18.80 -23.30
N ARG A 5 -78.54 19.40 -24.49
CA ARG A 5 -78.13 18.74 -25.74
C ARG A 5 -76.62 18.56 -25.70
N ARG A 6 -76.14 17.33 -25.55
CA ARG A 6 -74.74 16.98 -25.84
C ARG A 6 -74.46 17.27 -27.31
N ALA A 7 -73.58 18.23 -27.57
CA ALA A 7 -73.04 18.44 -28.90
C ALA A 7 -72.31 17.16 -29.36
N PRO A 8 -72.49 16.72 -30.61
CA PRO A 8 -71.77 15.56 -31.12
C PRO A 8 -70.27 15.86 -31.11
N SER A 9 -69.47 15.04 -30.43
CA SER A 9 -68.02 15.10 -30.58
C SER A 9 -67.70 14.72 -32.02
N ARG A 10 -67.36 15.69 -32.86
CA ARG A 10 -66.77 15.41 -34.17
C ARG A 10 -65.50 14.59 -33.92
N ARG A 11 -65.53 13.31 -34.28
CA ARG A 11 -64.31 12.51 -34.41
C ARG A 11 -63.59 13.04 -35.64
N ALA A 12 -62.75 14.05 -35.46
CA ALA A 12 -61.83 14.48 -36.50
C ALA A 12 -60.80 13.37 -36.69
N GLY A 13 -60.87 12.65 -37.81
CA GLY A 13 -59.83 11.72 -38.22
C GLY A 13 -58.58 12.50 -38.64
N PHE A 14 -57.40 11.98 -38.30
CA PHE A 14 -56.15 12.56 -38.75
C PHE A 14 -55.98 12.38 -40.26
N THR A 15 -55.48 13.41 -40.93
CA THR A 15 -55.15 13.31 -42.35
C THR A 15 -53.83 12.54 -42.52
N LEU A 16 -53.68 11.80 -43.63
CA LEU A 16 -52.46 11.04 -43.90
C LEU A 16 -51.21 11.93 -43.90
N ILE A 17 -51.33 13.17 -44.39
CA ILE A 17 -50.23 14.13 -44.41
C ILE A 17 -49.79 14.59 -43.01
N GLU A 18 -50.74 14.74 -42.08
CA GLU A 18 -50.44 15.12 -40.69
C GLU A 18 -49.69 14.01 -39.94
N LEU A 19 -50.03 12.73 -40.22
CA LEU A 19 -49.27 11.58 -39.72
C LEU A 19 -47.84 11.53 -40.30
N VAL A 20 -47.67 11.80 -41.60
CA VAL A 20 -46.34 11.82 -42.23
C VAL A 20 -45.47 12.92 -41.62
N ILE A 21 -46.01 14.13 -41.43
CA ILE A 21 -45.28 15.25 -40.81
C ILE A 21 -44.90 14.90 -39.37
N ALA A 22 -45.83 14.34 -38.58
CA ALA A 22 -45.57 13.93 -37.21
C ALA A 22 -44.45 12.88 -37.12
N MET A 23 -44.43 11.88 -38.01
CA MET A 23 -43.37 10.87 -38.08
C MET A 23 -42.01 11.48 -38.42
N VAL A 24 -41.95 12.39 -39.39
CA VAL A 24 -40.71 13.09 -39.76
C VAL A 24 -40.17 13.93 -38.59
N LEU A 25 -41.03 14.68 -37.90
CA LEU A 25 -40.61 15.47 -36.74
C LEU A 25 -40.15 14.58 -35.58
N MET A 26 -40.86 13.50 -35.30
CA MET A 26 -40.51 12.57 -34.22
C MET A 26 -39.17 11.86 -34.50
N SER A 27 -38.91 11.47 -35.76
CA SER A 27 -37.62 10.88 -36.14
C SER A 27 -36.47 11.89 -36.06
N LEU A 28 -36.69 13.16 -36.39
CA LEU A 28 -35.69 14.22 -36.28
C LEU A 28 -35.32 14.49 -34.80
N VAL A 29 -36.32 14.60 -33.93
CA VAL A 29 -36.13 14.77 -32.49
C VAL A 29 -35.48 13.53 -31.88
N GLY A 30 -35.99 12.34 -32.21
CA GLY A 30 -35.41 11.07 -31.76
C GLY A 30 -33.95 10.92 -32.17
N GLY A 31 -33.62 11.26 -33.41
CA GLY A 31 -32.25 11.26 -33.92
C GLY A 31 -31.33 12.24 -33.17
N ALA A 32 -31.83 13.43 -32.83
CA ALA A 32 -31.08 14.41 -32.03
C ALA A 32 -30.81 13.90 -30.61
N ILE A 33 -31.80 13.28 -29.96
CA ILE A 33 -31.65 12.69 -28.62
C ILE A 33 -30.63 11.56 -28.63
N VAL A 34 -30.70 10.64 -29.60
CA VAL A 34 -29.74 9.54 -29.72
C VAL A 34 -28.32 10.07 -29.92
N LYS A 35 -28.13 11.09 -30.78
CA LYS A 35 -26.82 11.74 -30.95
C LYS A 35 -26.29 12.34 -29.64
N LEU A 36 -27.15 13.00 -28.86
CA LEU A 36 -26.78 13.55 -27.56
C LEU A 36 -26.34 12.43 -26.59
N LEU A 37 -27.14 11.37 -26.46
CA LEU A 37 -26.85 10.25 -25.56
C LEU A 37 -25.53 9.56 -25.93
N LEU A 38 -25.27 9.32 -27.21
CA LEU A 38 -24.00 8.74 -27.66
C LEU A 38 -22.80 9.65 -27.40
N ARG A 39 -22.98 10.97 -27.47
CA ARG A 39 -21.93 11.93 -27.09
C ARG A 39 -21.69 11.90 -25.58
N GLN A 40 -22.76 11.87 -24.79
CA GLN A 40 -22.71 11.81 -23.34
C GLN A 40 -22.07 10.51 -22.84
N GLN A 41 -22.42 9.36 -23.39
CA GLN A 41 -21.82 8.06 -23.05
C GLN A 41 -20.30 8.05 -23.33
N ARG A 42 -19.88 8.54 -24.51
CA ARG A 42 -18.45 8.63 -24.85
C ARG A 42 -17.68 9.54 -23.91
N PHE A 43 -18.27 10.69 -23.57
CA PHE A 43 -17.68 11.63 -22.61
C PHE A 43 -17.54 11.00 -21.22
N TYR A 44 -18.57 10.31 -20.73
CA TYR A 44 -18.52 9.63 -19.43
C TYR A 44 -17.48 8.52 -19.40
N ASN A 45 -17.41 7.66 -20.43
CA ASN A 45 -16.40 6.62 -20.51
C ASN A 45 -14.98 7.21 -20.51
N SER A 46 -14.75 8.24 -21.34
CA SER A 46 -13.46 8.94 -21.43
C SER A 46 -13.06 9.58 -20.11
N THR A 47 -14.02 10.18 -19.40
CA THR A 47 -13.79 10.82 -18.10
C THR A 47 -13.53 9.78 -17.02
N SER A 48 -14.26 8.67 -17.03
CA SER A 48 -14.06 7.54 -16.12
C SER A 48 -12.66 6.95 -16.26
N ASP A 49 -12.23 6.68 -17.50
CA ASP A 49 -10.90 6.15 -17.79
C ASP A 49 -9.80 7.10 -17.29
N LEU A 50 -9.94 8.41 -17.55
CA LEU A 50 -9.01 9.43 -17.08
C LEU A 50 -8.92 9.47 -15.55
N ILE A 51 -10.07 9.47 -14.87
CA ILE A 51 -10.14 9.46 -13.40
C ILE A 51 -9.47 8.19 -12.85
N GLN A 52 -9.78 7.03 -13.42
CA GLN A 52 -9.22 5.75 -13.00
C GLN A 52 -7.69 5.74 -13.17
N THR A 53 -7.15 6.15 -14.33
CA THR A 53 -5.70 6.24 -14.54
C THR A 53 -5.03 7.12 -13.49
N ARG A 54 -5.60 8.29 -13.17
CA ARG A 54 -5.07 9.19 -12.14
C ARG A 54 -5.16 8.62 -10.73
N GLN A 55 -6.24 7.94 -10.40
CA GLN A 55 -6.40 7.26 -9.11
C GLN A 55 -5.33 6.20 -8.91
N GLN A 56 -5.04 5.41 -9.93
CA GLN A 56 -4.01 4.36 -9.89
C GLN A 56 -2.60 4.93 -9.70
N ILE A 57 -2.27 6.03 -10.40
CA ILE A 57 -1.00 6.75 -10.18
C ILE A 57 -0.91 7.26 -8.73
N ARG A 58 -1.98 7.88 -8.21
CA ARG A 58 -2.02 8.39 -6.83
C ARG A 58 -1.93 7.29 -5.77
N GLN A 59 -2.49 6.11 -6.03
CA GLN A 59 -2.40 4.96 -5.15
C GLN A 59 -0.95 4.48 -5.00
N ALA A 60 -0.24 4.29 -6.12
CA ALA A 60 1.19 3.99 -6.10
C ALA A 60 1.99 5.08 -5.38
N ALA A 61 1.62 6.34 -5.60
CA ALA A 61 2.26 7.51 -5.02
C ALA A 61 2.05 7.69 -3.51
N ALA A 62 0.94 7.21 -2.96
CA ALA A 62 0.66 7.32 -1.54
C ALA A 62 1.36 6.21 -0.74
N MET A 63 1.43 5.00 -1.30
CA MET A 63 1.94 3.82 -0.60
C MET A 63 3.47 3.81 -0.52
N LEU A 64 4.16 3.93 -1.67
CA LEU A 64 5.62 3.78 -1.73
C LEU A 64 6.37 4.78 -0.83
N PRO A 65 6.07 6.08 -0.81
CA PRO A 65 6.80 7.02 0.05
C PRO A 65 6.68 6.74 1.54
N SER A 66 5.55 6.18 1.98
CA SER A 66 5.35 5.78 3.37
C SER A 66 6.30 4.65 3.77
N ASP A 67 6.41 3.62 2.92
CA ASP A 67 7.28 2.47 3.16
C ASP A 67 8.76 2.83 3.01
N LEU A 68 9.10 3.65 2.01
CA LEU A 68 10.50 4.02 1.71
C LEU A 68 11.10 4.96 2.76
N ARG A 69 10.29 5.79 3.44
CA ARG A 69 10.78 6.76 4.43
C ARG A 69 11.41 6.07 5.66
N GLY A 70 11.03 4.83 5.93
CA GLY A 70 11.56 4.03 7.04
C GLY A 70 12.90 3.35 6.77
N ILE A 71 13.38 3.36 5.52
CA ILE A 71 14.60 2.66 5.11
C ILE A 71 15.85 3.39 5.61
N SER A 72 16.80 2.62 6.14
CA SER A 72 18.18 3.03 6.34
C SER A 72 19.12 2.34 5.36
N SER A 73 19.78 3.12 4.51
CA SER A 73 20.83 2.61 3.62
C SER A 73 22.05 2.12 4.41
N ILE A 74 22.49 2.88 5.42
CA ILE A 74 23.59 2.49 6.32
C ILE A 74 23.25 1.21 7.12
N GLY A 75 21.97 1.06 7.51
CA GLY A 75 21.48 -0.13 8.22
C GLY A 75 21.36 -1.38 7.33
N GLY A 76 21.68 -1.29 6.04
CA GLY A 76 21.58 -2.40 5.10
C GLY A 76 20.14 -2.83 4.83
N ASP A 77 19.19 -1.90 4.90
CA ASP A 77 17.77 -2.22 4.70
C ASP A 77 17.40 -2.48 3.24
N ILE A 78 18.26 -2.12 2.27
CA ILE A 78 18.05 -2.36 0.84
C ILE A 78 18.79 -3.66 0.45
N PHE A 79 18.05 -4.67 0.01
CA PHE A 79 18.61 -5.99 -0.36
C PHE A 79 18.98 -6.06 -1.84
N SER A 80 18.11 -5.55 -2.71
CA SER A 80 18.38 -5.43 -4.13
C SER A 80 17.68 -4.21 -4.71
N MET A 81 18.28 -3.59 -5.71
CA MET A 81 17.74 -2.40 -6.34
C MET A 81 18.05 -2.42 -7.84
N SER A 82 17.03 -2.10 -8.64
CA SER A 82 17.14 -1.88 -10.07
C SER A 82 16.22 -0.72 -10.47
N ASP A 83 16.23 -0.37 -11.75
CA ASP A 83 15.32 0.61 -12.34
C ASP A 83 13.84 0.20 -12.30
N SER A 84 13.56 -1.09 -12.16
CA SER A 84 12.23 -1.71 -12.30
C SER A 84 11.75 -2.38 -11.02
N ALA A 85 12.62 -2.55 -10.04
CA ALA A 85 12.29 -3.20 -8.78
C ALA A 85 13.15 -2.70 -7.62
N LEU A 86 12.60 -2.80 -6.43
CA LEU A 86 13.27 -2.50 -5.18
C LEU A 86 12.87 -3.52 -4.12
N GLU A 87 13.87 -4.17 -3.53
CA GLU A 87 13.74 -5.08 -2.41
C GLU A 87 14.34 -4.47 -1.15
N PHE A 88 13.55 -4.42 -0.09
CA PHE A 88 13.98 -3.81 1.16
C PHE A 88 13.24 -4.36 2.38
N ARG A 89 13.71 -3.93 3.54
CA ARG A 89 13.11 -4.19 4.83
C ARG A 89 12.01 -3.18 5.12
N SER A 90 10.74 -3.59 5.06
CA SER A 90 9.59 -2.74 5.40
C SER A 90 9.17 -2.92 6.85
N VAL A 91 8.92 -1.80 7.54
CA VAL A 91 8.44 -1.79 8.93
C VAL A 91 6.94 -2.02 8.95
N PHE A 92 6.47 -3.09 9.58
CA PHE A 92 5.03 -3.35 9.71
C PHE A 92 4.50 -3.15 11.13
N GLY A 93 5.38 -2.89 12.10
CA GLY A 93 4.98 -2.71 13.47
C GLY A 93 6.08 -2.35 14.45
N SER A 94 5.67 -2.06 15.68
CA SER A 94 6.51 -1.75 16.81
C SER A 94 5.89 -2.30 18.11
N SER A 95 6.74 -2.55 19.09
CA SER A 95 6.33 -2.92 20.44
C SER A 95 7.39 -2.47 21.43
N VAL A 96 7.18 -2.79 22.70
CA VAL A 96 8.12 -2.58 23.79
C VAL A 96 8.42 -3.93 24.44
N VAL A 97 9.69 -4.14 24.80
CA VAL A 97 10.12 -5.31 25.58
C VAL A 97 9.46 -5.26 26.94
N CYS A 98 8.60 -6.23 27.23
CA CYS A 98 7.98 -6.37 28.54
C CYS A 98 8.77 -7.29 29.45
N VAL A 99 9.26 -8.41 28.93
CA VAL A 99 10.15 -9.32 29.64
C VAL A 99 11.32 -9.69 28.74
N ASN A 100 12.51 -9.76 29.32
CA ASN A 100 13.68 -10.37 28.71
C ASN A 100 14.09 -11.56 29.58
N ALA A 101 13.97 -12.77 29.04
CA ALA A 101 14.29 -14.01 29.74
C ALA A 101 15.57 -14.68 29.19
N GLY A 102 16.42 -13.94 28.46
CA GLY A 102 17.61 -14.47 27.82
C GLY A 102 17.28 -15.38 26.65
N GLY A 103 17.58 -14.95 25.42
CA GLY A 103 17.20 -15.67 24.20
C GLY A 103 15.74 -15.51 23.78
N THR A 104 14.85 -15.12 24.70
CA THR A 104 13.45 -14.78 24.40
C THR A 104 13.08 -13.39 24.91
N LEU A 105 12.25 -12.68 24.15
CA LEU A 105 11.70 -11.39 24.51
C LEU A 105 10.18 -11.43 24.40
N SER A 106 9.49 -10.90 25.41
CA SER A 106 8.03 -10.82 25.41
C SER A 106 7.54 -9.41 25.15
N THR A 107 6.49 -9.26 24.37
CA THR A 107 5.91 -7.97 23.99
C THR A 107 4.85 -7.52 24.99
N VAL A 108 4.64 -6.21 25.08
CA VAL A 108 3.43 -5.66 25.72
C VAL A 108 2.21 -6.06 24.86
N PRO A 109 1.06 -6.45 25.44
CA PRO A 109 -0.16 -6.74 24.66
C PRO A 109 -0.64 -5.49 23.91
N ARG A 110 -1.47 -5.69 22.87
CA ARG A 110 -1.83 -4.63 21.92
C ARG A 110 -2.74 -3.57 22.54
N ASN A 111 -3.69 -4.01 23.34
CA ASN A 111 -4.61 -3.13 24.05
C ASN A 111 -4.25 -3.08 25.53
N LEU A 112 -4.25 -1.89 26.11
CA LEU A 112 -4.02 -1.70 27.55
C LEU A 112 -5.17 -0.91 28.14
N ALA A 113 -5.58 -1.25 29.36
CA ALA A 113 -6.57 -0.49 30.12
C ALA A 113 -6.13 0.96 30.39
N SER A 114 -4.82 1.23 30.39
CA SER A 114 -4.25 2.58 30.46
C SER A 114 -4.47 3.42 29.20
N ARG A 115 -4.90 2.80 28.09
CA ARG A 115 -4.97 3.38 26.74
C ARG A 115 -3.63 3.84 26.16
N ALA A 116 -2.52 3.46 26.80
CA ALA A 116 -1.19 3.65 26.21
C ALA A 116 -1.01 2.69 25.03
N THR A 117 -0.54 3.20 23.90
CA THR A 117 -0.27 2.39 22.70
C THR A 117 1.21 2.01 22.66
N MET A 118 1.58 0.96 23.37
CA MET A 118 2.96 0.45 23.41
C MET A 118 3.25 -0.59 22.33
N THR A 119 2.20 -1.21 21.79
CA THR A 119 2.30 -2.23 20.74
C THR A 119 1.34 -1.89 19.62
N ASN A 120 1.87 -1.77 18.41
CA ASN A 120 1.08 -1.55 17.21
C ASN A 120 1.75 -2.20 16.00
N TRP A 121 1.00 -3.02 15.27
CA TRP A 121 1.45 -3.66 14.04
C TRP A 121 0.27 -3.86 13.10
N ALA A 122 0.51 -3.76 11.79
CA ALA A 122 -0.50 -3.99 10.76
C ALA A 122 -0.88 -5.47 10.62
N THR A 123 0.05 -6.37 10.96
CA THR A 123 -0.13 -7.82 11.01
C THR A 123 0.56 -8.35 12.25
N THR A 124 0.02 -9.42 12.85
CA THR A 124 0.70 -10.09 13.96
C THR A 124 2.06 -10.65 13.47
N PRO A 125 3.15 -10.46 14.24
CA PRO A 125 4.45 -11.05 13.94
C PRO A 125 4.36 -12.58 13.91
N VAL A 126 5.08 -13.19 12.98
CA VAL A 126 5.14 -14.66 12.80
C VAL A 126 6.59 -15.13 12.73
N VAL A 127 6.79 -16.44 12.84
CA VAL A 127 8.11 -17.05 12.63
C VAL A 127 8.64 -16.70 11.24
N GLY A 128 9.92 -16.33 11.16
CA GLY A 128 10.58 -15.89 9.94
C GLY A 128 10.57 -14.38 9.71
N ASP A 129 9.78 -13.61 10.47
CA ASP A 129 9.90 -12.15 10.52
C ASP A 129 11.24 -11.74 11.16
N SER A 130 11.68 -10.52 10.85
CA SER A 130 12.85 -9.91 11.48
C SER A 130 12.40 -8.81 12.43
N LEU A 131 13.19 -8.54 13.45
CA LEU A 131 12.97 -7.40 14.32
C LEU A 131 14.31 -6.77 14.72
N VAL A 132 14.26 -5.52 15.15
CA VAL A 132 15.35 -4.88 15.86
C VAL A 132 14.90 -4.50 17.24
N VAL A 133 15.81 -4.62 18.20
CA VAL A 133 15.59 -4.17 19.57
C VAL A 133 16.67 -3.19 19.94
N TYR A 134 16.27 -2.11 20.57
CA TYR A 134 17.24 -1.14 21.07
C TYR A 134 17.87 -1.68 22.36
N ASN A 135 19.18 -1.88 22.35
CA ASN A 135 19.95 -2.28 23.52
C ASN A 135 20.51 -1.02 24.19
N ASN A 136 20.11 -0.76 25.43
CA ASN A 136 20.62 0.36 26.23
C ASN A 136 21.99 0.05 26.86
N GLY A 137 22.53 -1.15 26.65
CA GLY A 137 23.74 -1.61 27.30
C GLY A 137 23.54 -1.88 28.81
N ALA A 138 24.52 -2.50 29.44
CA ALA A 138 24.51 -2.72 30.89
C ALA A 138 24.86 -1.46 31.70
N THR A 139 25.35 -0.40 31.04
CA THR A 139 25.74 0.87 31.64
C THR A 139 25.18 2.03 30.83
N LEU A 140 25.12 3.24 31.41
CA LEU A 140 24.71 4.46 30.71
C LEU A 140 25.73 4.93 29.65
N ALA A 141 26.83 4.20 29.44
CA ALA A 141 27.83 4.54 28.45
C ALA A 141 27.30 4.29 27.03
N VAL A 142 27.62 5.21 26.11
CA VAL A 142 27.22 5.12 24.69
C VAL A 142 27.86 3.90 23.99
N ALA A 143 29.02 3.44 24.49
CA ALA A 143 29.70 2.25 23.98
C ALA A 143 28.88 0.98 24.29
N GLY A 144 28.34 0.35 23.24
CA GLY A 144 27.51 -0.85 23.35
C GLY A 144 25.99 -0.58 23.30
N GLN A 145 25.58 0.68 23.13
CA GLN A 145 24.19 1.04 22.84
C GLN A 145 23.91 0.99 21.33
N GLY A 146 22.78 0.42 20.95
CA GLY A 146 22.45 0.34 19.53
C GLY A 146 21.27 -0.57 19.20
N TRP A 147 20.87 -0.52 17.94
CA TRP A 147 19.88 -1.43 17.40
C TRP A 147 20.52 -2.79 17.11
N LEU A 148 20.02 -3.82 17.78
CA LEU A 148 20.43 -5.21 17.55
C LEU A 148 19.40 -5.90 16.65
N PHE A 149 19.88 -6.61 15.64
CA PHE A 149 19.05 -7.29 14.65
C PHE A 149 18.82 -8.75 15.04
N TYR A 150 17.57 -9.18 14.93
CA TYR A 150 17.14 -10.52 15.25
C TYR A 150 16.17 -11.07 14.20
N ARG A 151 16.12 -12.38 14.10
CA ARG A 151 15.07 -13.12 13.40
C ARG A 151 14.22 -13.87 14.40
N ILE A 152 12.90 -13.88 14.18
CA ILE A 152 11.93 -14.60 14.99
C ILE A 152 11.96 -16.08 14.62
N THR A 153 12.27 -16.94 15.58
CA THR A 153 12.30 -18.40 15.44
C THR A 153 11.10 -19.09 16.09
N ALA A 154 10.49 -18.45 17.08
CA ALA A 154 9.28 -18.93 17.74
C ALA A 154 8.38 -17.76 18.13
N VAL A 155 7.07 -17.97 18.10
CA VAL A 155 6.06 -17.04 18.61
C VAL A 155 5.09 -17.81 19.48
N THR A 156 5.08 -17.52 20.77
CA THR A 156 4.22 -18.17 21.75
C THR A 156 3.29 -17.13 22.38
N PRO A 157 1.98 -17.18 22.09
CA PRO A 157 1.01 -16.33 22.76
C PRO A 157 0.92 -16.69 24.25
N VAL A 158 1.10 -15.70 25.11
CA VAL A 158 0.93 -15.82 26.56
C VAL A 158 -0.34 -15.09 26.95
N THR A 159 -1.33 -15.85 27.40
CA THR A 159 -2.73 -15.41 27.60
C THR A 159 -3.06 -15.13 29.06
N THR A 160 -2.08 -15.27 29.96
CA THR A 160 -2.21 -15.02 31.40
C THR A 160 -1.11 -14.10 31.90
N ASN A 161 -1.27 -13.55 33.10
CA ASN A 161 -0.24 -12.74 33.77
C ASN A 161 0.90 -13.64 34.28
N ALA A 162 1.75 -14.11 33.35
CA ALA A 162 2.86 -15.01 33.62
C ALA A 162 4.21 -14.35 33.38
N ALA A 163 5.26 -14.87 34.03
CA ALA A 163 6.62 -14.34 33.95
C ALA A 163 7.22 -14.41 32.53
N ASN A 164 6.76 -15.35 31.69
CA ASN A 164 7.18 -15.46 30.30
C ASN A 164 6.32 -14.61 29.33
N GLY A 165 5.31 -13.90 29.84
CA GLY A 165 4.49 -12.95 29.08
C GLY A 165 4.84 -11.51 29.44
N CYS A 166 3.85 -10.78 29.93
CA CYS A 166 4.01 -9.39 30.35
C CYS A 166 3.33 -9.16 31.71
N PRO A 167 3.91 -9.67 32.81
CA PRO A 167 3.26 -9.62 34.12
C PRO A 167 3.13 -8.19 34.63
N ASN A 168 2.12 -7.92 35.45
CA ASN A 168 1.86 -6.61 36.04
C ASN A 168 3.06 -6.05 36.86
N ALA A 169 3.92 -6.92 37.39
CA ALA A 169 5.15 -6.56 38.09
C ALA A 169 6.13 -5.72 37.24
N THR A 170 5.99 -5.75 35.91
CA THR A 170 6.77 -4.90 34.99
C THR A 170 6.33 -3.43 35.04
N GLY A 171 5.15 -3.12 35.57
CA GLY A 171 4.53 -1.80 35.53
C GLY A 171 3.98 -1.40 34.15
N LEU A 172 4.14 -2.24 33.13
CA LEU A 172 3.68 -1.97 31.75
C LEU A 172 2.24 -2.44 31.49
N THR A 173 1.71 -3.32 32.34
CA THR A 173 0.37 -3.91 32.24
C THR A 173 -0.36 -3.86 33.57
N ARG A 174 -1.69 -3.93 33.52
CA ARG A 174 -2.60 -4.07 34.66
C ARG A 174 -3.23 -5.46 34.66
N ALA A 175 -3.81 -5.84 35.82
CA ALA A 175 -4.62 -7.04 35.92
C ALA A 175 -5.79 -6.97 34.91
N GLY A 176 -5.90 -7.99 34.06
CA GLY A 176 -6.91 -8.06 33.00
C GLY A 176 -6.48 -7.57 31.62
N ASP A 177 -5.31 -6.93 31.47
CA ASP A 177 -4.80 -6.54 30.15
C ASP A 177 -4.46 -7.78 29.31
N ILE A 178 -3.86 -8.81 29.92
CA ILE A 178 -3.54 -10.06 29.22
C ILE A 178 -4.75 -11.01 29.29
N THR A 179 -5.23 -11.40 28.11
CA THR A 179 -6.29 -12.39 27.93
C THR A 179 -6.00 -13.25 26.70
N ALA A 180 -6.81 -14.29 26.46
CA ALA A 180 -6.76 -15.05 25.20
C ALA A 180 -6.98 -14.18 23.95
N ALA A 181 -7.80 -13.12 24.05
CA ALA A 181 -8.07 -12.20 22.95
C ALA A 181 -7.04 -11.07 22.83
N ASN A 182 -6.20 -10.86 23.85
CA ASN A 182 -5.16 -9.83 23.88
C ASN A 182 -3.88 -10.38 24.53
N PRO A 183 -3.23 -11.37 23.88
CA PRO A 183 -2.05 -12.00 24.45
C PRO A 183 -0.82 -11.10 24.37
N SER A 184 0.10 -11.30 25.32
CA SER A 184 1.51 -10.96 25.14
C SER A 184 2.14 -11.97 24.18
N LEU A 185 3.07 -11.56 23.33
CA LEU A 185 3.79 -12.50 22.45
C LEU A 185 5.19 -12.73 22.99
N GLN A 186 5.50 -13.95 23.42
CA GLN A 186 6.87 -14.37 23.69
C GLN A 186 7.54 -14.75 22.37
N LEU A 187 8.66 -14.10 22.06
CA LEU A 187 9.39 -14.25 20.82
C LEU A 187 10.70 -14.98 21.07
N GLY A 188 10.91 -16.11 20.41
CA GLY A 188 12.22 -16.75 20.31
C GLY A 188 13.04 -16.06 19.23
N LEU A 189 14.32 -15.76 19.54
CA LEU A 189 15.17 -14.95 18.67
C LEU A 189 16.47 -15.65 18.30
N THR A 190 16.95 -15.37 17.08
CA THR A 190 18.28 -15.73 16.62
C THR A 190 18.98 -14.50 16.02
N PRO A 191 20.20 -14.14 16.47
CA PRO A 191 20.91 -14.70 17.63
C PRO A 191 20.12 -14.53 18.95
N ALA A 192 20.48 -15.27 19.99
CA ALA A 192 19.79 -15.17 21.28
C ALA A 192 19.88 -13.73 21.83
N ALA A 193 18.75 -13.17 22.28
CA ALA A 193 18.73 -11.85 22.90
C ALA A 193 19.56 -11.84 24.20
N PRO A 194 20.49 -10.88 24.37
CA PRO A 194 21.27 -10.75 25.58
C PRO A 194 20.42 -10.18 26.72
N ASN A 195 20.80 -10.49 27.96
CA ASN A 195 20.12 -10.00 29.16
C ASN A 195 20.30 -8.49 29.40
N THR A 196 21.14 -7.81 28.60
CA THR A 196 21.37 -6.36 28.70
C THR A 196 20.23 -5.53 28.11
N ILE A 197 19.33 -6.15 27.33
CA ILE A 197 18.14 -5.47 26.82
C ILE A 197 17.19 -5.23 28.00
N ALA A 198 16.99 -3.95 28.32
CA ALA A 198 16.13 -3.53 29.41
C ALA A 198 14.63 -3.75 29.10
N VAL A 199 13.85 -4.01 30.14
CA VAL A 199 12.39 -3.85 30.08
C VAL A 199 12.08 -2.40 29.74
N GLY A 200 11.15 -2.17 28.82
CA GLY A 200 10.87 -0.85 28.26
C GLY A 200 11.63 -0.55 26.95
N ALA A 201 12.56 -1.39 26.52
CA ALA A 201 13.29 -1.19 25.26
C ALA A 201 12.36 -1.27 24.03
N ALA A 202 12.64 -0.43 23.03
CA ALA A 202 11.84 -0.37 21.80
C ALA A 202 12.14 -1.57 20.88
N ILE A 203 11.07 -2.16 20.33
CA ILE A 203 11.11 -3.19 19.30
C ILE A 203 10.53 -2.62 18.01
N ARG A 204 11.17 -2.85 16.86
CA ARG A 204 10.57 -2.64 15.54
C ARG A 204 10.56 -3.94 14.75
N PHE A 205 9.42 -4.25 14.15
CA PHE A 205 9.23 -5.45 13.35
C PHE A 205 9.32 -5.14 11.87
N PHE A 206 9.93 -6.06 11.14
CA PHE A 206 10.15 -5.92 9.72
C PHE A 206 9.89 -7.19 8.95
N ARG A 207 9.53 -6.97 7.69
CA ARG A 207 9.40 -8.00 6.69
C ARG A 207 10.15 -7.60 5.42
N HIS A 208 10.77 -8.57 4.77
CA HIS A 208 11.35 -8.37 3.47
C HIS A 208 10.20 -8.21 2.45
N VAL A 209 10.19 -7.10 1.72
CA VAL A 209 9.21 -6.83 0.66
C VAL A 209 9.91 -6.49 -0.65
N ARG A 210 9.23 -6.76 -1.75
CA ARG A 210 9.62 -6.30 -3.09
C ARG A 210 8.49 -5.53 -3.73
N TYR A 211 8.84 -4.37 -4.27
CA TYR A 211 8.03 -3.68 -5.27
C TYR A 211 8.68 -3.86 -6.64
N ARG A 212 7.88 -4.13 -7.68
CA ARG A 212 8.37 -4.26 -9.05
C ARG A 212 7.31 -3.88 -10.07
N ILE A 213 7.71 -3.35 -11.22
CA ILE A 213 6.82 -3.38 -12.39
C ILE A 213 6.77 -4.80 -12.96
N TYR A 214 5.58 -5.28 -13.28
CA TYR A 214 5.41 -6.59 -13.90
C TYR A 214 4.18 -6.63 -14.80
N ARG A 215 4.18 -7.58 -15.74
CA ARG A 215 3.03 -7.88 -16.59
C ARG A 215 2.21 -8.99 -15.94
N GLU A 216 0.94 -8.71 -15.71
CA GLU A 216 -0.02 -9.67 -15.16
C GLU A 216 -0.66 -10.51 -16.29
N THR A 217 -1.42 -11.53 -15.93
CA THR A 217 -2.13 -12.45 -16.84
C THR A 217 -3.08 -11.78 -17.84
N ASP A 218 -3.55 -10.57 -17.57
CA ASP A 218 -4.36 -9.74 -18.47
C ASP A 218 -3.53 -8.97 -19.53
N ASN A 219 -2.23 -9.24 -19.60
CA ASN A 219 -1.25 -8.54 -20.43
C ASN A 219 -1.07 -7.04 -20.14
N GLN A 220 -1.59 -6.55 -19.03
CA GLN A 220 -1.37 -5.19 -18.57
C GLN A 220 -0.21 -5.12 -17.55
N TRP A 221 0.33 -3.93 -17.38
CA TRP A 221 1.48 -3.70 -16.51
C TRP A 221 1.04 -3.07 -15.19
N TYR A 222 1.51 -3.63 -14.08
CA TYR A 222 1.14 -3.20 -12.74
C TYR A 222 2.38 -2.95 -11.89
N LEU A 223 2.23 -2.09 -10.88
CA LEU A 223 3.09 -2.12 -9.71
C LEU A 223 2.70 -3.36 -8.90
N GLY A 224 3.60 -4.32 -8.87
CA GLY A 224 3.47 -5.54 -8.11
C GLY A 224 4.11 -5.41 -6.73
N PHE A 225 3.50 -6.09 -5.78
CA PHE A 225 4.00 -6.23 -4.41
C PHE A 225 4.03 -7.70 -4.03
N TYR A 226 5.09 -8.11 -3.33
CA TYR A 226 5.08 -9.32 -2.54
C TYR A 226 5.99 -9.19 -1.32
N ASN A 227 5.79 -10.09 -0.37
CA ASN A 227 6.66 -10.21 0.78
C ASN A 227 7.33 -11.58 0.82
N CYS A 228 8.46 -11.63 1.51
CA CYS A 228 9.22 -12.85 1.77
C CYS A 228 9.35 -13.06 3.27
N LEU A 229 9.21 -14.32 3.68
CA LEU A 229 9.44 -14.78 5.04
C LEU A 229 10.47 -15.88 5.07
N PHE A 230 11.41 -15.79 5.98
CA PHE A 230 12.40 -16.82 6.18
C PHE A 230 11.73 -18.12 6.66
N GLY A 231 12.05 -19.25 6.03
CA GLY A 231 11.49 -20.56 6.38
C GLY A 231 10.05 -20.80 5.90
N ARG A 232 9.40 -19.84 5.22
CA ARG A 232 8.13 -20.07 4.52
C ARG A 232 8.38 -20.86 3.23
N VAL A 233 7.41 -21.67 2.80
CA VAL A 233 7.40 -22.35 1.48
C VAL A 233 6.14 -21.94 0.70
N PRO A 234 6.26 -21.28 -0.46
CA PRO A 234 7.48 -20.65 -0.99
C PRO A 234 7.96 -19.49 -0.10
N VAL A 235 9.26 -19.20 -0.12
CA VAL A 235 9.87 -18.14 0.72
C VAL A 235 9.21 -16.79 0.48
N CYS A 236 8.92 -16.49 -0.79
CA CYS A 236 8.22 -15.29 -1.19
C CYS A 236 6.83 -15.63 -1.69
N ASN A 237 5.86 -14.78 -1.34
CA ASN A 237 4.52 -14.88 -1.90
C ASN A 237 4.53 -14.59 -3.40
N VAL A 238 3.46 -15.03 -4.07
CA VAL A 238 3.18 -14.61 -5.44
C VAL A 238 3.00 -13.09 -5.49
N THR A 239 3.43 -12.48 -6.59
CA THR A 239 3.25 -11.04 -6.81
C THR A 239 1.78 -10.71 -6.94
N GLN A 240 1.32 -9.68 -6.24
CA GLN A 240 -0.03 -9.15 -6.33
C GLN A 240 -0.02 -7.75 -6.95
N PRO A 241 -0.98 -7.41 -7.82
CA PRO A 241 -1.09 -6.08 -8.39
C PRO A 241 -1.64 -5.13 -7.31
N ILE A 242 -0.91 -4.05 -7.02
CA ILE A 242 -1.35 -3.04 -6.04
C ILE A 242 -1.75 -1.72 -6.68
N ALA A 243 -1.27 -1.44 -7.89
CA ALA A 243 -1.70 -0.29 -8.68
C ALA A 243 -1.44 -0.51 -10.17
N GLY A 244 -2.28 0.06 -11.02
CA GLY A 244 -2.15 0.02 -12.48
C GLY A 244 -3.52 0.00 -13.18
N PRO A 245 -3.55 -0.06 -14.52
CA PRO A 245 -2.42 -0.33 -15.38
C PRO A 245 -1.50 0.87 -15.62
N PHE A 246 -0.21 0.58 -15.79
CA PHE A 246 0.84 1.51 -16.13
C PHE A 246 1.35 1.27 -17.55
N GLN A 247 2.17 2.19 -18.05
CA GLN A 247 2.91 1.96 -19.29
C GLN A 247 3.79 0.70 -19.19
N PRO A 248 4.13 0.06 -20.32
CA PRO A 248 5.05 -1.07 -20.33
C PRO A 248 6.41 -0.77 -19.68
N TYR A 249 7.07 -1.82 -19.20
CA TYR A 249 8.47 -1.70 -18.82
C TYR A 249 9.33 -1.37 -20.06
N ALA A 250 10.26 -0.44 -19.89
CA ALA A 250 11.20 -0.05 -20.92
C ALA A 250 12.53 0.41 -20.30
N THR A 251 13.65 -0.03 -20.87
CA THR A 251 15.02 0.26 -20.39
C THR A 251 15.53 1.65 -20.79
N ASN A 252 14.82 2.34 -21.70
CA ASN A 252 15.17 3.66 -22.22
C ASN A 252 14.65 4.83 -21.35
N GLY A 253 14.19 4.54 -20.12
CA GLY A 253 13.68 5.55 -19.20
C GLY A 253 12.21 5.95 -19.40
N THR A 254 11.45 5.23 -20.24
CA THR A 254 10.00 5.44 -20.41
C THR A 254 9.16 4.34 -19.75
N SER A 255 9.74 3.59 -18.81
CA SER A 255 9.03 2.53 -18.06
C SER A 255 7.82 3.07 -17.30
N GLY A 256 6.74 2.27 -17.20
CA GLY A 256 5.56 2.61 -16.39
C GLY A 256 5.85 2.84 -14.91
N VAL A 257 6.81 2.11 -14.34
CA VAL A 257 7.37 2.39 -13.02
C VAL A 257 8.87 2.39 -13.16
N GLN A 258 9.50 3.43 -12.64
CA GLN A 258 10.94 3.60 -12.72
C GLN A 258 11.50 4.09 -11.39
N PHE A 259 12.51 3.41 -10.90
CA PHE A 259 13.31 3.81 -9.76
C PHE A 259 14.64 4.39 -10.22
N ALA A 260 15.10 5.45 -9.55
CA ALA A 260 16.45 5.95 -9.66
C ALA A 260 16.99 6.27 -8.26
N TYR A 261 18.24 5.94 -8.03
CA TYR A 261 18.88 6.03 -6.71
C TYR A 261 20.00 7.04 -6.76
N TYR A 262 20.04 7.92 -5.77
CA TYR A 262 21.03 8.98 -5.67
C TYR A 262 21.74 8.92 -4.33
N ASP A 263 23.03 9.24 -4.32
CA ASP A 263 23.83 9.43 -3.12
C ASP A 263 23.62 10.82 -2.49
N VAL A 264 24.30 11.11 -1.38
CA VAL A 264 24.18 12.40 -0.68
C VAL A 264 24.66 13.60 -1.48
N ALA A 265 25.55 13.39 -2.45
CA ALA A 265 26.02 14.42 -3.37
C ALA A 265 25.03 14.64 -4.54
N GLY A 266 24.03 13.76 -4.67
CA GLY A 266 23.04 13.79 -5.74
C GLY A 266 23.47 13.07 -7.01
N ALA A 267 24.58 12.33 -6.99
CA ALA A 267 25.01 11.49 -8.11
C ALA A 267 24.24 10.16 -8.11
N VAL A 268 24.05 9.58 -9.30
CA VAL A 268 23.38 8.27 -9.43
C VAL A 268 24.28 7.19 -8.83
N THR A 269 23.71 6.34 -7.97
CA THR A 269 24.45 5.25 -7.33
C THR A 269 23.83 3.89 -7.60
N ALA A 270 24.70 2.90 -7.80
CA ALA A 270 24.35 1.48 -7.84
C ALA A 270 24.71 0.75 -6.52
N ASN A 271 25.21 1.48 -5.51
CA ASN A 271 25.54 0.93 -4.20
C ASN A 271 24.38 1.14 -3.21
N PRO A 272 23.72 0.06 -2.73
CA PRO A 272 22.59 0.16 -1.80
C PRO A 272 22.92 0.89 -0.49
N LEU A 273 24.17 0.82 -0.04
CA LEU A 273 24.62 1.44 1.22
C LEU A 273 24.82 2.97 1.10
N GLN A 274 24.95 3.49 -0.12
CA GLN A 274 25.15 4.91 -0.40
C GLN A 274 23.85 5.61 -0.83
N VAL A 275 22.71 4.92 -0.83
CA VAL A 275 21.44 5.53 -1.24
C VAL A 275 21.02 6.58 -0.22
N ALA A 276 20.83 7.80 -0.70
CA ALA A 276 20.38 8.95 0.06
C ALA A 276 18.98 9.42 -0.35
N ARG A 277 18.64 9.25 -1.62
CA ARG A 277 17.35 9.63 -2.21
C ARG A 277 16.93 8.60 -3.24
N ILE A 278 15.66 8.24 -3.21
CA ILE A 278 15.02 7.38 -4.20
C ILE A 278 14.01 8.23 -4.97
N SER A 279 14.22 8.36 -6.27
CA SER A 279 13.25 8.92 -7.21
C SER A 279 12.39 7.79 -7.74
N LEU A 280 11.08 7.95 -7.64
CA LEU A 280 10.09 7.08 -8.23
C LEU A 280 9.33 7.85 -9.30
N VAL A 281 9.28 7.33 -10.52
CA VAL A 281 8.39 7.82 -11.57
C VAL A 281 7.34 6.75 -11.85
N VAL A 282 6.08 7.14 -11.85
CA VAL A 282 4.94 6.30 -12.22
C VAL A 282 4.24 6.93 -13.41
N ARG A 283 4.03 6.16 -14.48
CA ARG A 283 3.40 6.60 -15.74
C ARG A 283 2.18 5.72 -16.02
N GLY A 284 0.99 6.31 -15.88
CA GLY A 284 -0.27 5.65 -16.18
C GLY A 284 -0.62 5.74 -17.66
N GLN A 285 -1.37 4.74 -18.11
CA GLN A 285 -2.01 4.74 -19.42
C GLN A 285 -3.49 4.36 -19.27
N SER A 286 -4.38 4.96 -20.05
CA SER A 286 -5.77 4.50 -20.12
C SER A 286 -5.85 3.15 -20.82
N THR A 287 -6.79 2.30 -20.38
CA THR A 287 -7.10 1.02 -21.05
C THR A 287 -7.87 1.25 -22.36
N GLY A 288 -8.72 2.27 -22.38
CA GLY A 288 -9.50 2.69 -23.54
C GLY A 288 -8.92 3.92 -24.24
N LEU A 289 -9.46 4.19 -25.43
CA LEU A 289 -9.24 5.44 -26.13
C LEU A 289 -10.12 6.53 -25.51
N VAL A 290 -9.50 7.61 -25.07
CA VAL A 290 -10.14 8.79 -24.51
C VAL A 290 -10.48 9.75 -25.66
N ASN A 291 -11.73 10.17 -25.76
CA ASN A 291 -12.21 11.09 -26.79
C ASN A 291 -13.07 12.21 -26.16
N LEU A 292 -12.40 13.26 -25.68
CA LEU A 292 -13.04 14.40 -25.02
C LEU A 292 -13.40 15.53 -25.99
N SER A 293 -12.61 15.73 -27.06
CA SER A 293 -12.70 16.87 -27.97
C SER A 293 -13.37 16.55 -29.32
N GLY A 294 -13.74 15.29 -29.58
CA GLY A 294 -14.34 14.87 -30.85
C GLY A 294 -13.33 14.61 -31.98
N GLY A 295 -12.03 14.83 -31.76
CA GLY A 295 -10.95 14.69 -32.74
C GLY A 295 -10.39 13.27 -32.95
N GLY A 296 -11.15 12.24 -32.57
CA GLY A 296 -10.68 10.85 -32.55
C GLY A 296 -10.20 10.43 -31.16
N GLY A 297 -10.32 9.15 -30.84
CA GLY A 297 -9.90 8.62 -29.54
C GLY A 297 -8.40 8.40 -29.48
N THR A 298 -7.75 8.83 -28.41
CA THR A 298 -6.31 8.65 -28.17
C THR A 298 -6.07 7.98 -26.82
N VAL A 299 -4.93 7.30 -26.65
CA VAL A 299 -4.55 6.77 -25.34
C VAL A 299 -4.16 7.94 -24.45
N PHE A 300 -4.78 8.03 -23.28
CA PHE A 300 -4.43 9.04 -22.30
C PHE A 300 -3.20 8.58 -21.51
N HIS A 301 -2.25 9.49 -21.34
CA HIS A 301 -1.04 9.28 -20.55
C HIS A 301 -0.96 10.35 -19.45
N ASP A 302 -0.57 9.91 -18.26
CA ASP A 302 -0.28 10.82 -17.14
C ASP A 302 0.92 10.27 -16.38
N SER A 303 1.63 11.12 -15.66
CA SER A 303 2.81 10.71 -14.91
C SER A 303 2.97 11.51 -13.63
N LEU A 304 3.55 10.86 -12.63
CA LEU A 304 3.93 11.49 -11.38
C LEU A 304 5.35 11.08 -11.03
N ARG A 305 6.14 12.05 -10.59
CA ARG A 305 7.46 11.82 -10.00
C ARG A 305 7.42 12.14 -8.51
N ILE A 306 8.05 11.29 -7.72
CA ILE A 306 8.14 11.42 -6.28
C ILE A 306 9.59 11.23 -5.87
N GLU A 307 10.04 12.08 -4.97
CA GLU A 307 11.39 12.01 -4.41
C GLU A 307 11.28 11.69 -2.91
N VAL A 308 11.93 10.62 -2.48
CA VAL A 308 11.96 10.21 -1.08
C VAL A 308 13.40 10.29 -0.58
N GLY A 309 13.66 11.23 0.32
CA GLY A 309 14.92 11.27 1.07
C GLY A 309 14.92 10.23 2.18
N LEU A 310 15.96 9.39 2.22
CA LEU A 310 16.14 8.43 3.31
C LEU A 310 16.63 9.17 4.58
N ARG A 311 16.16 8.76 5.76
CA ARG A 311 16.50 9.46 7.02
C ARG A 311 17.90 9.14 7.53
N ASN A 312 18.31 7.89 7.42
CA ASN A 312 19.59 7.39 7.93
C ASN A 312 20.47 6.99 6.74
N ARG A 313 21.13 8.02 6.16
CA ARG A 313 21.89 7.97 4.90
C ARG A 313 23.29 8.55 5.07
N GLN A 314 24.22 8.10 4.24
CA GLN A 314 25.61 8.55 4.17
C GLN A 314 25.96 9.05 2.78
#